data_AF-A0A8T0A2B2-F1
#
_entry.id   AF-A0A8T0A2B2-F1
#
_cell.length_a   1.000
_cell.length_b   1.000
_cell.length_c   1.000
_cell.angle_alpha   90.00
_cell.angle_beta   90.00
_cell.angle_gamma   90.00
#
_symmetry.space_group_name_H-M   'P 1'
#
loop_
_entity.id
_entity.type
_entity.pdbx_description
1 polymer ?
#
loop_
_entity_poly.entity_id
_entity_poly.type
_entity_poly.pdbx_seq_one_letter_code
_entity_poly.pdbx_strand_id
1 'polypeptide(L)'
;MEMNMVFTGDFKLPNGVQEIRESIHFKDKLKVEGLKVFQQMIFESGTPYELWWTGREFKEMRLEACEQMLGEGLAKLLAFVNYKKFDLAIGHFHDFCPVAMARAVGVPKMIWITHGPSTYDFTTEILGLRSFPSFVPHPLSSNSDKMNFLQRIFNVFWHLGGIEFVNLPNVLLHEENSLYKKS
;
A
#
# COMPACT_ATOMS: atom_id res chain seq x y z
N MET A 1 -17.83 11.09 -5.85
CA MET A 1 -18.28 9.72 -6.14
C MET A 1 -17.54 8.85 -5.13
N GLU A 2 -18.23 8.32 -4.12
CA GLU A 2 -17.58 7.52 -3.08
C GLU A 2 -17.02 6.25 -3.70
N MET A 3 -15.72 6.06 -3.55
CA MET A 3 -14.99 4.96 -4.16
C MET A 3 -15.14 3.69 -3.31
N ASN A 4 -16.19 2.92 -3.59
CA ASN A 4 -16.28 1.55 -3.10
C ASN A 4 -15.32 0.68 -3.93
N MET A 5 -14.11 0.43 -3.41
CA MET A 5 -13.33 -0.73 -3.85
C MET A 5 -14.20 -1.97 -3.61
N VAL A 6 -14.73 -2.55 -4.69
CA VAL A 6 -15.39 -3.88 -4.78
C VAL A 6 -16.06 -4.33 -3.46
N PHE A 7 -17.00 -3.55 -2.94
CA PHE A 7 -17.91 -4.05 -1.91
C PHE A 7 -19.06 -4.74 -2.65
N THR A 8 -18.93 -6.04 -2.90
CA THR A 8 -20.01 -6.86 -3.48
C THR A 8 -21.20 -7.05 -2.52
N GLY A 9 -21.25 -6.33 -1.40
CA GLY A 9 -22.29 -6.49 -0.37
C GLY A 9 -22.16 -7.76 0.47
N ASP A 10 -21.15 -8.59 0.20
CA ASP A 10 -20.96 -9.90 0.85
C ASP A 10 -20.20 -9.84 2.18
N PHE A 11 -19.52 -8.72 2.46
CA PHE A 11 -18.76 -8.56 3.70
C PHE A 11 -19.63 -7.91 4.79
N LYS A 12 -20.26 -8.73 5.63
CA LYS A 12 -20.87 -8.26 6.88
C LYS A 12 -19.77 -8.05 7.92
N LEU A 13 -19.75 -6.86 8.53
CA LEU A 13 -18.89 -6.58 9.67
C LEU A 13 -19.17 -7.60 10.79
N PRO A 14 -18.14 -8.19 11.41
CA PRO A 14 -18.33 -9.05 12.57
C PRO A 14 -19.01 -8.31 13.72
N ASN A 15 -19.74 -9.04 14.55
CA ASN A 15 -20.41 -8.46 15.71
C ASN A 15 -19.40 -7.78 16.65
N GLY A 16 -19.68 -6.52 17.02
CA GLY A 16 -18.82 -5.73 17.90
C GLY A 16 -17.69 -4.97 17.20
N VAL A 17 -17.57 -5.06 15.88
CA VAL A 17 -16.62 -4.26 15.10
C VAL A 17 -17.28 -2.96 14.65
N GLN A 18 -16.66 -1.83 14.99
CA GLN A 18 -17.08 -0.51 14.52
C GLN A 18 -16.20 -0.10 13.34
N GLU A 19 -16.83 0.32 12.25
CA GLU A 19 -16.16 0.86 11.07
C GLU A 19 -16.23 2.39 11.10
N ILE A 20 -15.08 3.04 10.85
CA ILE A 20 -14.99 4.49 10.64
C ILE A 20 -14.56 4.70 9.20
N ARG A 21 -15.35 5.47 8.46
CA ARG A 21 -15.09 5.79 7.04
C ARG A 21 -14.75 7.27 6.90
N GLU A 22 -13.64 7.54 6.24
CA GLU A 22 -13.29 8.86 5.76
C GLU A 22 -13.53 8.95 4.25
N SER A 23 -14.28 9.96 3.84
CA SER A 23 -14.53 10.22 2.42
C SER A 23 -13.29 10.91 1.84
N ILE A 24 -12.50 10.17 1.06
CA ILE A 24 -11.33 10.72 0.37
C ILE A 24 -11.77 11.40 -0.92
N HIS A 25 -11.33 12.64 -1.12
CA HIS A 25 -11.60 13.43 -2.31
C HIS A 25 -10.33 13.61 -3.13
N PHE A 26 -10.28 13.02 -4.31
CA PHE A 26 -9.16 13.20 -5.25
C PHE A 26 -9.34 14.48 -6.06
N LYS A 27 -8.28 15.27 -6.17
CA LYS A 27 -8.25 16.52 -6.96
C LYS A 27 -8.46 16.29 -8.46
N ASP A 28 -8.08 15.13 -8.98
CA ASP A 28 -8.13 14.81 -10.42
C ASP A 28 -9.06 13.63 -10.72
N LYS A 29 -9.84 13.75 -11.80
CA LYS A 29 -10.69 12.66 -12.32
C LYS A 29 -9.87 11.55 -12.99
N LEU A 30 -8.69 11.86 -13.52
CA LEU A 30 -7.78 10.88 -14.15
C LEU A 30 -7.35 9.79 -13.15
N LYS A 31 -7.17 10.15 -11.88
CA LYS A 31 -6.89 9.20 -10.79
C LYS A 31 -8.00 8.15 -10.61
N VAL A 32 -9.26 8.57 -10.72
CA VAL A 32 -10.41 7.67 -10.61
C VAL A 32 -10.49 6.72 -11.81
N GLU A 33 -10.11 7.18 -13.00
CA GLU A 33 -9.99 6.35 -14.19
C GLU A 33 -8.82 5.37 -14.09
N GLY A 34 -7.67 5.82 -13.58
CA GLY A 34 -6.51 4.98 -13.28
C GLY A 34 -6.84 3.80 -12.36
N LEU A 35 -7.71 3.99 -11.37
CA LEU A 35 -8.17 2.89 -10.51
C LEU A 35 -9.02 1.85 -11.25
N LYS A 36 -9.85 2.27 -12.21
CA LYS A 36 -10.62 1.32 -13.03
C LYS A 36 -9.70 0.53 -13.95
N VAL A 37 -8.70 1.20 -14.53
CA VAL A 37 -7.64 0.56 -15.32
C VAL A 37 -6.85 -0.42 -14.46
N PHE A 38 -6.51 -0.06 -13.22
CA PHE A 38 -5.87 -0.97 -12.25
C PHE A 38 -6.71 -2.23 -12.00
N GLN A 39 -8.00 -2.08 -11.74
CA GLN A 39 -8.90 -3.23 -11.54
C GLN A 39 -8.92 -4.16 -12.75
N GLN A 40 -8.92 -3.61 -13.97
CA GLN A 40 -8.86 -4.40 -15.20
C GLN A 40 -7.50 -5.09 -15.38
N MET A 41 -6.40 -4.39 -15.13
CA MET A 41 -5.04 -4.93 -15.25
C MET A 41 -4.67 -5.97 -14.18
N ILE A 42 -5.38 -6.04 -13.05
CA ILE A 42 -5.22 -7.15 -12.10
C ILE A 42 -5.64 -8.49 -12.74
N PHE A 43 -6.58 -8.45 -13.68
CA PHE A 43 -7.16 -9.65 -14.32
C PHE A 43 -6.70 -9.84 -15.78
N GLU A 44 -6.02 -8.85 -16.38
CA GLU A 44 -5.56 -8.85 -17.77
C GLU A 44 -4.09 -8.41 -17.88
N SER A 45 -3.35 -8.87 -18.89
CA SER A 45 -1.97 -8.41 -19.12
C SER A 45 -1.95 -7.02 -19.78
N GLY A 46 -1.51 -5.99 -19.05
CA GLY A 46 -1.31 -4.63 -19.57
C GLY A 46 0.02 -4.42 -20.29
N THR A 47 0.13 -3.37 -21.09
CA THR A 47 1.39 -2.94 -21.71
C THR A 47 2.33 -2.30 -20.68
N PRO A 48 3.65 -2.26 -20.92
CA PRO A 48 4.59 -1.59 -20.01
C PRO A 48 4.27 -0.11 -19.75
N TYR A 49 3.71 0.60 -20.74
CA TYR A 49 3.28 1.99 -20.59
C TYR A 49 2.07 2.13 -19.66
N GLU A 50 1.05 1.27 -19.85
CA GLU A 50 -0.14 1.25 -18.98
C GLU A 50 0.23 0.88 -17.54
N LEU A 51 1.13 -0.07 -17.36
CA LEU A 51 1.66 -0.42 -16.04
C LEU A 51 2.37 0.78 -15.40
N TRP A 52 3.28 1.44 -16.13
CA TRP A 52 3.99 2.60 -15.60
C TRP A 52 3.03 3.75 -15.23
N TRP A 53 2.12 4.13 -16.14
CA TRP A 53 1.15 5.20 -15.93
C TRP A 53 0.22 4.90 -14.75
N THR A 54 -0.38 3.72 -14.72
CA THR A 54 -1.27 3.32 -13.63
C THR A 54 -0.53 3.25 -12.30
N GLY A 55 0.72 2.80 -12.30
CA GLY A 55 1.59 2.84 -11.12
C GLY A 55 1.74 4.24 -10.55
N ARG A 56 2.01 5.21 -11.42
CA ARG A 56 2.11 6.62 -11.04
C ARG A 56 0.81 7.16 -10.46
N GLU A 57 -0.30 6.94 -11.13
CA GLU A 57 -1.59 7.42 -10.65
C GLU A 57 -1.95 6.79 -9.30
N PHE A 58 -1.73 5.48 -9.15
CA PHE A 58 -1.99 4.78 -7.89
C PHE A 58 -1.08 5.26 -6.77
N LYS A 59 0.19 5.55 -7.07
CA LYS A 59 1.14 6.16 -6.13
C LYS A 59 0.58 7.48 -5.61
N GLU A 60 0.25 8.40 -6.52
CA GLU A 60 -0.24 9.73 -6.14
C GLU A 60 -1.56 9.68 -5.39
N MET A 61 -2.47 8.77 -5.77
CA MET A 61 -3.72 8.55 -5.05
C MET A 61 -3.48 8.17 -3.60
N ARG A 62 -2.54 7.27 -3.32
CA ARG A 62 -2.28 6.82 -1.95
C ARG A 62 -1.70 7.90 -1.07
N LEU A 63 -0.80 8.72 -1.62
CA LEU A 63 -0.24 9.86 -0.91
C LEU A 63 -1.33 10.88 -0.58
N GLU A 64 -2.17 11.22 -1.55
CA GLU A 64 -3.26 12.19 -1.36
C GLU A 64 -4.31 11.68 -0.36
N ALA A 65 -4.63 10.38 -0.40
CA ALA A 65 -5.48 9.73 0.59
C ALA A 65 -4.83 9.77 1.98
N CYS A 66 -3.53 9.49 2.07
CA CYS A 66 -2.82 9.51 3.34
C CYS A 66 -2.76 10.91 3.96
N GLU A 67 -2.52 11.94 3.16
CA GLU A 67 -2.53 13.33 3.61
C GLU A 67 -3.91 13.73 4.16
N GLN A 68 -5.00 13.32 3.50
CA GLN A 68 -6.36 13.57 3.98
C GLN A 68 -6.67 12.80 5.27
N MET A 69 -6.22 11.55 5.38
CA MET A 69 -6.37 10.74 6.60
C MET A 69 -5.59 11.33 7.78
N LEU A 70 -4.35 11.80 7.56
CA LEU A 70 -3.53 12.45 8.58
C LEU A 70 -3.98 13.88 8.90
N GLY A 71 -4.74 14.51 8.00
CA GLY A 71 -5.35 15.81 8.20
C GLY A 71 -6.73 15.71 8.87
N GLU A 72 -7.78 15.85 8.08
CA GLU A 72 -9.17 15.92 8.57
C GLU A 72 -9.62 14.60 9.22
N GLY A 73 -9.19 13.46 8.68
CA GLY A 73 -9.52 12.13 9.20
C GLY A 73 -8.93 11.85 10.59
N LEU A 74 -7.79 12.47 10.92
CA LEU A 74 -7.06 12.21 12.15
C LEU A 74 -7.85 12.66 13.38
N ALA A 75 -8.57 13.78 13.29
CA ALA A 75 -9.37 14.28 14.40
C ALA A 75 -10.48 13.29 14.81
N LYS A 76 -11.14 12.68 13.82
CA LYS A 76 -12.17 11.65 14.07
C LYS A 76 -11.57 10.38 14.66
N LEU A 77 -10.42 9.95 14.15
CA LEU A 77 -9.71 8.78 14.69
C LEU A 77 -9.23 9.03 16.14
N LEU A 78 -8.67 10.21 16.43
CA LEU A 78 -8.23 10.59 17.77
C LEU A 78 -9.37 10.55 18.79
N ALA A 79 -10.55 11.07 18.44
CA ALA A 79 -11.71 11.02 19.31
C ALA A 79 -12.10 9.57 19.65
N PHE A 80 -12.04 8.68 18.67
CA PHE A 80 -12.34 7.27 18.85
C PHE A 80 -11.28 6.54 19.69
N VAL A 81 -10.00 6.75 19.38
CA VAL A 81 -8.88 6.11 20.07
C VAL A 81 -8.78 6.57 21.52
N ASN A 82 -8.95 7.87 21.80
CA ASN A 82 -8.92 8.40 23.17
C ASN A 82 -10.07 7.85 24.02
N TYR A 83 -11.23 7.59 23.41
CA TYR A 83 -12.38 6.99 24.10
C TYR A 83 -12.14 5.51 24.46
N LYS A 84 -11.54 4.73 23.55
CA LYS A 84 -11.38 3.28 23.69
C LYS A 84 -10.04 2.83 24.28
N LYS A 85 -9.00 3.66 24.19
CA LYS A 85 -7.60 3.40 24.60
C LYS A 85 -7.03 2.09 24.01
N PHE A 86 -6.77 2.11 22.71
CA PHE A 86 -6.20 0.94 22.03
C PHE A 86 -4.70 0.76 22.35
N ASP A 87 -4.30 -0.48 22.64
CA ASP A 87 -2.90 -0.84 22.93
C ASP A 87 -2.14 -1.35 21.69
N LEU A 88 -2.86 -1.63 20.59
CA LEU A 88 -2.34 -2.26 19.38
C LEU A 88 -3.06 -1.74 18.12
N ALA A 89 -2.29 -1.33 17.13
CA ALA A 89 -2.76 -1.05 15.79
C ALA A 89 -2.35 -2.17 14.83
N ILE A 90 -3.22 -2.52 13.89
CA ILE A 90 -2.93 -3.50 12.84
C ILE A 90 -3.10 -2.79 11.50
N GLY A 91 -2.02 -2.72 10.73
CA GLY A 91 -2.01 -2.10 9.41
C GLY A 91 -1.55 -3.08 8.34
N HIS A 92 -1.92 -2.83 7.10
CA HIS A 92 -1.50 -3.64 5.97
C HIS A 92 -0.21 -3.10 5.34
N PHE A 93 0.65 -3.99 4.81
CA PHE A 93 2.00 -3.64 4.36
C PHE A 93 2.12 -2.81 3.08
N HIS A 94 1.04 -2.51 2.37
CA HIS A 94 1.21 -1.85 1.08
C HIS A 94 1.73 -0.42 1.23
N ASP A 95 1.44 0.29 2.32
CA ASP A 95 1.90 1.65 2.62
C ASP A 95 2.33 1.81 4.09
N PHE A 96 3.04 2.91 4.34
CA PHE A 96 3.34 3.46 5.66
C PHE A 96 2.22 4.27 6.28
N CYS A 97 1.16 4.60 5.54
CA CYS A 97 0.12 5.46 6.07
C CYS A 97 -0.51 4.93 7.38
N PRO A 98 -0.85 3.64 7.50
CA PRO A 98 -1.34 3.07 8.77
C PRO A 98 -0.33 3.22 9.91
N VAL A 99 0.97 3.22 9.59
CA VAL A 99 2.06 3.40 10.58
C VAL A 99 2.10 4.83 11.08
N ALA A 100 2.00 5.80 10.17
CA ALA A 100 1.89 7.21 10.50
C ALA A 100 0.63 7.49 11.32
N MET A 101 -0.51 6.94 10.91
CA MET A 101 -1.78 7.08 11.64
C MET A 101 -1.69 6.51 13.06
N ALA A 102 -1.17 5.29 13.24
CA ALA A 102 -1.04 4.65 14.54
C ALA A 102 -0.15 5.48 15.49
N ARG A 103 0.95 6.03 14.97
CA ARG A 103 1.83 6.95 15.71
C ARG A 103 1.12 8.24 16.08
N ALA A 104 0.41 8.87 15.13
CA ALA A 104 -0.29 10.14 15.32
C ALA A 104 -1.34 10.05 16.44
N VAL A 105 -1.99 8.89 16.59
CA VAL A 105 -2.99 8.65 17.65
C VAL A 105 -2.40 8.09 18.95
N GLY A 106 -1.08 7.96 19.04
CA GLY A 106 -0.39 7.54 20.26
C GLY A 106 -0.52 6.05 20.60
N VAL A 107 -0.82 5.19 19.62
CA VAL A 107 -0.86 3.75 19.86
C VAL A 107 0.57 3.18 19.88
N PRO A 108 1.01 2.56 20.98
CA PRO A 108 2.42 2.25 21.20
C PRO A 108 2.92 1.01 20.43
N LYS A 109 2.02 0.10 20.06
CA LYS A 109 2.37 -1.16 19.38
C LYS A 109 1.67 -1.23 18.04
N MET A 110 2.40 -1.67 17.03
CA MET A 110 1.86 -1.88 15.71
C MET A 110 2.28 -3.23 15.15
N ILE A 111 1.31 -3.95 14.57
CA ILE A 111 1.56 -5.10 13.71
C ILE A 111 1.34 -4.66 12.27
N TRP A 112 2.32 -4.96 11.43
CA TRP A 112 2.26 -4.68 10.01
C TRP A 112 2.16 -5.99 9.23
N ILE A 113 1.02 -6.21 8.58
CA ILE A 113 0.67 -7.49 7.97
C ILE A 113 1.07 -7.52 6.50
N THR A 114 1.97 -8.44 6.16
CA THR A 114 2.38 -8.75 4.78
C THR A 114 1.49 -9.80 4.12
N HIS A 115 1.49 -9.85 2.79
CA HIS A 115 0.88 -10.97 2.06
C HIS A 115 1.72 -12.23 2.23
N GLY A 116 1.25 -13.17 3.05
CA GLY A 116 1.90 -14.46 3.21
C GLY A 116 3.23 -14.42 3.99
N PRO A 117 3.96 -15.55 4.03
CA PRO A 117 5.17 -15.70 4.85
C PRO A 117 6.42 -15.05 4.23
N SER A 118 6.33 -14.48 3.04
CA SER A 118 7.47 -13.95 2.29
C SER A 118 7.72 -12.49 2.64
N THR A 119 8.98 -12.17 2.96
CA THR A 119 9.43 -10.78 3.11
C THR A 119 9.68 -10.20 1.73
N TYR A 120 8.90 -9.19 1.34
CA TYR A 120 9.12 -8.44 0.11
C TYR A 120 10.24 -7.41 0.29
N ASP A 121 10.83 -6.96 -0.82
CA ASP A 121 11.98 -6.03 -0.80
C ASP A 121 11.68 -4.75 -0.01
N PHE A 122 10.47 -4.19 -0.17
CA PHE A 122 10.00 -3.05 0.62
C PHE A 122 10.03 -3.30 2.13
N THR A 123 9.42 -4.38 2.60
CA THR A 123 9.45 -4.74 4.04
C THR A 123 10.88 -4.98 4.52
N THR A 124 11.73 -5.53 3.66
CA THR A 124 13.14 -5.80 3.95
C THR A 124 13.91 -4.49 4.15
N GLU A 125 13.77 -3.51 3.26
CA GLU A 125 14.42 -2.20 3.36
C GLU A 125 14.05 -1.46 4.66
N ILE A 126 12.78 -1.53 5.04
CA ILE A 126 12.22 -0.83 6.20
C ILE A 126 12.72 -1.43 7.51
N LEU A 127 12.80 -2.76 7.56
CA LEU A 127 13.35 -3.48 8.69
C LEU A 127 14.88 -3.40 8.76
N GLY A 128 15.53 -2.68 7.83
CA GLY A 128 16.99 -2.58 7.74
C GLY A 128 17.65 -3.91 7.37
N LEU A 129 16.88 -4.82 6.77
CA LEU A 129 17.36 -6.09 6.27
C LEU A 129 17.94 -5.90 4.85
N ARG A 130 18.74 -6.88 4.40
CA ARG A 130 19.29 -6.86 3.04
C ARG A 130 18.29 -7.48 2.06
N SER A 131 17.91 -6.73 1.02
CA SER A 131 17.16 -7.28 -0.11
C SER A 131 18.08 -8.09 -1.04
N PHE A 132 17.53 -9.16 -1.62
CA PHE A 132 18.24 -10.01 -2.57
C PHE A 132 17.40 -10.16 -3.85
N PRO A 133 17.44 -9.16 -4.75
CA PRO A 133 16.61 -9.12 -5.95
C PRO A 133 16.79 -10.31 -6.90
N SER A 134 17.90 -11.06 -6.81
CA SER A 134 18.11 -12.26 -7.62
C SER A 134 17.58 -13.55 -6.98
N PHE A 135 17.14 -13.50 -5.72
CA PHE A 135 16.69 -14.67 -4.96
C PHE A 135 15.22 -14.61 -4.55
N VAL A 136 14.69 -13.41 -4.32
CA VAL A 136 13.28 -13.21 -4.00
C VAL A 136 12.51 -12.90 -5.28
N PRO A 137 11.59 -13.77 -5.74
CA PRO A 137 10.81 -13.50 -6.95
C PRO A 137 10.02 -12.21 -6.76
N HIS A 138 10.05 -11.35 -7.78
CA HIS A 138 9.30 -10.11 -7.78
C HIS A 138 7.80 -10.41 -7.65
N PRO A 139 7.00 -9.67 -6.85
CA PRO A 139 5.57 -9.96 -6.64
C PRO A 139 4.74 -10.11 -7.92
N LEU A 140 5.10 -9.36 -8.96
CA LEU A 140 4.45 -9.38 -10.28
C LEU A 140 5.11 -10.34 -11.28
N SER A 141 6.14 -11.08 -10.85
CA SER A 141 6.74 -12.13 -11.66
C SER A 141 5.91 -13.42 -11.54
N SER A 142 5.76 -14.15 -12.65
CA SER A 142 5.22 -15.51 -12.64
C SER A 142 6.22 -16.58 -12.17
N ASN A 143 7.41 -16.17 -11.72
CA ASN A 143 8.43 -17.08 -11.21
C ASN A 143 8.09 -17.58 -9.79
N SER A 144 8.39 -18.85 -9.50
CA SER A 144 8.34 -19.38 -8.13
C SER A 144 9.61 -19.04 -7.34
N ASP A 145 9.64 -19.40 -6.06
CA ASP A 145 10.82 -19.42 -5.19
C ASP A 145 12.05 -20.15 -5.79
N LYS A 146 11.84 -21.03 -6.78
CA LYS A 146 12.89 -21.73 -7.52
C LYS A 146 13.09 -21.11 -8.90
N MET A 147 14.03 -20.18 -8.99
CA MET A 147 14.46 -19.55 -10.25
C MET A 147 15.77 -20.12 -10.80
N ASN A 148 15.81 -20.36 -12.11
CA ASN A 148 17.03 -20.63 -12.87
C ASN A 148 17.84 -19.35 -13.12
N PHE A 149 19.05 -19.47 -13.65
CA PHE A 149 19.95 -18.32 -13.83
C PHE A 149 19.34 -17.16 -14.64
N LEU A 150 18.70 -17.44 -15.78
CA LEU A 150 18.09 -16.40 -16.61
C LEU A 150 16.87 -15.76 -15.93
N GLN A 151 16.04 -16.57 -15.27
CA GLN A 151 14.93 -16.05 -14.46
C GLN A 151 15.43 -15.10 -13.39
N ARG A 152 16.55 -15.42 -12.71
CA ARG A 152 17.15 -14.53 -11.71
C ARG A 152 17.63 -13.21 -12.31
N ILE A 153 18.24 -13.23 -13.50
CA ILE A 153 18.66 -12.02 -14.21
C ILE A 153 17.44 -11.13 -14.51
N PHE A 154 16.39 -11.69 -15.11
CA PHE A 154 15.17 -10.93 -15.39
C PHE A 154 14.49 -10.44 -14.12
N ASN A 155 14.52 -11.23 -13.05
CA ASN A 155 13.97 -10.85 -11.76
C ASN A 155 14.71 -9.63 -11.17
N VAL A 156 16.04 -9.59 -11.27
CA VAL A 156 16.82 -8.39 -10.90
C VAL A 156 16.40 -7.20 -11.75
N PHE A 157 16.18 -7.36 -13.05
CA PHE A 157 15.71 -6.26 -13.91
C PHE A 157 14.31 -5.77 -13.54
N TRP A 158 13.42 -6.64 -13.06
CA TRP A 158 12.11 -6.22 -12.53
C TRP A 158 12.28 -5.34 -11.28
N HIS A 159 13.07 -5.80 -10.32
CA HIS A 159 13.35 -5.04 -9.09
C HIS A 159 14.11 -3.72 -9.33
N LEU A 160 15.01 -3.68 -10.32
CA LEU A 160 15.71 -2.45 -10.74
C LEU A 160 14.92 -1.62 -11.75
N GLY A 161 13.79 -2.13 -12.24
CA GLY A 161 13.02 -1.51 -13.30
C GLY A 161 12.39 -0.20 -12.85
N GLY A 162 12.37 0.81 -13.74
CA GLY A 162 11.70 2.08 -13.47
C GLY A 162 10.17 2.03 -13.58
N ILE A 163 9.56 0.84 -13.67
CA ILE A 163 8.10 0.71 -13.78
C ILE A 163 7.51 0.94 -12.38
N GLU A 164 6.90 2.11 -12.19
CA GLU A 164 6.42 2.55 -10.87
C GLU A 164 5.41 1.57 -10.27
N PHE A 165 4.58 0.90 -11.06
CA PHE A 165 3.64 -0.10 -10.56
C PHE A 165 4.31 -1.34 -10.00
N VAL A 166 5.40 -1.77 -10.61
CA VAL A 166 6.17 -2.95 -10.24
C VAL A 166 6.86 -2.70 -8.90
N ASN A 167 7.46 -1.52 -8.74
CA ASN A 167 8.20 -1.13 -7.54
C ASN A 167 7.41 -0.19 -6.62
N LEU A 168 6.07 -0.22 -6.71
CA LEU A 168 5.19 0.78 -6.12
C LEU A 168 5.40 1.00 -4.62
N PRO A 169 5.53 -0.05 -3.78
CA PRO A 169 5.81 0.15 -2.36
C PRO A 169 7.16 0.85 -2.12
N ASN A 170 8.22 0.47 -2.84
CA ASN A 170 9.54 1.11 -2.74
C ASN A 170 9.49 2.58 -3.19
N VAL A 171 8.73 2.89 -4.25
CA VAL A 171 8.59 4.26 -4.74
C VAL A 171 7.79 5.14 -3.78
N LEU A 172 6.82 4.57 -3.05
CA LEU A 172 6.06 5.25 -2.00
C LEU A 172 6.87 5.48 -0.72
N LEU A 173 7.84 4.60 -0.44
CA LEU A 173 8.61 4.56 0.80
C LEU A 173 9.10 5.94 1.25
N HIS A 174 9.77 6.68 0.36
CA HIS A 174 10.40 7.95 0.72
C HIS A 174 9.38 9.05 1.01
N GLU A 175 8.32 9.12 0.22
CA GLU A 175 7.29 10.16 0.33
C GLU A 175 6.39 9.89 1.55
N GLU A 176 5.97 8.65 1.77
CA GLU A 176 5.17 8.30 2.95
C GLU A 176 5.99 8.39 4.24
N ASN A 177 7.29 8.05 4.22
CA ASN A 177 8.17 8.31 5.36
C ASN A 177 8.27 9.80 5.69
N SER A 178 8.16 10.68 4.70
CA SER A 178 8.12 12.13 4.95
C SER A 178 6.83 12.53 5.67
N LEU A 179 5.71 11.88 5.38
CA LEU A 179 4.43 12.07 6.08
C LEU A 179 4.51 11.52 7.51
N TYR A 180 5.09 10.35 7.70
CA TYR A 180 5.35 9.76 9.02
C TYR A 180 6.20 10.67 9.93
N LYS A 181 7.17 11.40 9.36
CA LYS A 181 7.99 12.36 10.13
C LYS A 181 7.23 13.62 10.54
N LYS A 182 6.12 13.95 9.86
CA LYS A 182 5.28 15.11 10.17
C LYS A 182 4.24 14.80 11.25
N SER A 183 3.89 13.52 11.44
CA SER A 183 2.92 13.03 12.43
C SER A 183 3.49 12.82 13.83
#